data_AF-A0A850SIY7-F1
#
_entry.id   AF-A0A850SIY7-F1
#
_cell.length_a   1.000
_cell.length_b   1.000
_cell.length_c   1.000
_cell.angle_alpha   90.00
_cell.angle_beta   90.00
_cell.angle_gamma   90.00
#
_symmetry.space_group_name_H-M   'P 1'
#
loop_
_entity.id
_entity.type
_entity.pdbx_description
1 polymer ?
#
loop_
_entity_poly.entity_id
_entity_poly.type
_entity_poly.pdbx_seq_one_letter_code
_entity_poly.pdbx_strand_id
1 'polypeptide(L)'
;MAKPDLCARVMSLDRNIMGAFLLRNGTLDQWKMRKGLKLPEPEKVSTMMFQRTLVHTLLKEREEYVGRMQYNLTSYDQVDIFHFSLEEPRDNYPLLLVTVKKPYDHELLVAKVLRTVKGWHQTKWT
;
A
#
# COMPACT_ATOMS: atom_id res chain seq x y z
N MET A 1 -10.61 -4.83 -21.62
CA MET A 1 -11.28 -4.64 -20.30
C MET A 1 -10.46 -3.66 -19.48
N ALA A 2 -11.08 -2.63 -18.89
CA ALA A 2 -10.39 -1.69 -18.01
C ALA A 2 -9.97 -2.42 -16.71
N LYS A 3 -8.71 -2.25 -16.28
CA LYS A 3 -8.21 -2.85 -15.03
C LYS A 3 -9.02 -2.27 -13.85
N PRO A 4 -9.50 -3.09 -12.90
CA PRO A 4 -10.17 -2.58 -11.71
C PRO A 4 -9.20 -1.69 -10.90
N ASP A 5 -9.62 -0.44 -10.66
CA ASP A 5 -8.85 0.58 -9.94
C ASP A 5 -8.79 0.22 -8.44
N LEU A 6 -7.62 -0.27 -8.02
CA LEU A 6 -7.39 -0.69 -6.64
C LEU A 6 -7.40 0.51 -5.69
N CYS A 7 -6.83 1.65 -6.10
CA CYS A 7 -6.75 2.85 -5.29
C CYS A 7 -8.15 3.42 -5.01
N ALA A 8 -9.04 3.45 -6.00
CA ALA A 8 -10.43 3.88 -5.82
C ALA A 8 -11.20 2.96 -4.86
N ARG A 9 -11.01 1.63 -4.97
CA ARG A 9 -11.61 0.66 -4.05
C ARG A 9 -11.11 0.82 -2.62
N VAL A 10 -9.81 1.06 -2.43
CA VAL A 10 -9.24 1.30 -1.10
C VAL A 10 -9.78 2.59 -0.51
N MET A 11 -9.84 3.68 -1.29
CA MET A 11 -10.36 4.97 -0.84
C MET A 11 -11.82 4.94 -0.38
N SER A 12 -12.63 3.98 -0.85
CA SER A 12 -14.03 3.84 -0.44
C SER A 12 -14.24 3.03 0.85
N LEU A 13 -13.20 2.38 1.38
CA LEU A 13 -13.30 1.53 2.59
C LEU A 13 -13.54 2.31 3.87
N ASP A 14 -13.05 3.55 3.91
CA ASP A 14 -13.15 4.42 5.08
C ASP A 14 -13.03 5.91 4.70
N ARG A 15 -13.76 6.76 5.42
CA ARG A 15 -13.70 8.22 5.25
C ARG A 15 -12.36 8.80 5.67
N ASN A 16 -11.65 8.13 6.58
CA ASN A 16 -10.35 8.56 7.10
C ASN A 16 -9.20 8.24 6.15
N ILE A 17 -9.39 7.39 5.14
CA ILE A 17 -8.38 7.19 4.09
C ILE A 17 -8.30 8.48 3.26
N MET A 18 -7.15 9.13 3.32
CA MET A 18 -6.86 10.38 2.64
C MET A 18 -6.22 10.17 1.27
N GLY A 19 -5.47 9.09 1.10
CA GLY A 19 -4.79 8.76 -0.16
C GLY A 19 -4.48 7.28 -0.28
N ALA A 20 -4.54 6.79 -1.51
CA ALA A 20 -4.08 5.46 -1.90
C ALA A 20 -3.20 5.60 -3.14
N PHE A 21 -2.00 5.01 -3.11
CA PHE A 21 -0.99 5.14 -4.16
C PHE A 21 -0.42 3.75 -4.48
N LEU A 22 -0.58 3.30 -5.72
CA LEU A 22 0.02 2.07 -6.21
C LEU A 22 1.32 2.40 -6.91
N LEU A 23 2.43 1.91 -6.36
CA LEU A 23 3.76 2.10 -6.90
C LEU A 23 4.21 0.78 -7.55
N ARG A 24 4.77 0.89 -8.75
CA ARG A 24 5.25 -0.24 -9.54
C ARG A 24 6.50 0.19 -10.29
N ASN A 25 7.58 -0.57 -10.18
CA ASN A 25 8.83 -0.36 -10.91
C ASN A 25 9.40 1.07 -10.73
N GLY A 26 9.36 1.61 -9.50
CA GLY A 26 9.84 2.97 -9.22
C GLY A 26 8.96 4.09 -9.77
N THR A 27 7.72 3.78 -10.21
CA THR A 27 6.77 4.76 -10.73
C THR A 27 5.43 4.67 -10.01
N LEU A 28 4.66 5.76 -10.07
CA LEU A 28 3.29 5.80 -9.56
C LEU A 28 2.32 5.32 -10.66
N ASP A 29 1.81 4.08 -10.52
CA ASP A 29 0.94 3.41 -11.50
C ASP A 29 -0.53 3.86 -11.37
N GLN A 30 -1.06 3.90 -10.14
CA GLN A 30 -2.43 4.35 -9.85
C GLN A 30 -2.42 5.20 -8.61
N TRP A 31 -3.34 6.17 -8.53
CA TRP A 31 -3.51 6.96 -7.34
C TRP A 31 -4.92 7.52 -7.21
N LYS A 32 -5.36 7.69 -5.96
CA LYS A 32 -6.59 8.39 -5.62
C LYS A 32 -6.40 9.05 -4.26
N MET A 33 -6.86 10.30 -4.12
CA MET A 33 -6.70 11.04 -2.88
C MET A 33 -7.84 12.05 -2.67
N ARG A 34 -8.05 12.42 -1.41
CA ARG A 34 -8.94 13.52 -1.02
C ARG A 34 -8.26 14.87 -1.26
N LYS A 35 -9.06 15.94 -1.35
CA LYS A 35 -8.54 17.31 -1.46
C LYS A 35 -7.62 17.63 -0.28
N GLY A 36 -6.52 18.34 -0.57
CA GLY A 36 -5.54 18.79 0.43
C GLY A 36 -4.34 17.85 0.62
N LEU A 37 -4.40 16.61 0.12
CA LEU A 37 -3.21 15.75 0.06
C LEU A 37 -2.38 16.08 -1.19
N LYS A 38 -1.06 16.15 -1.04
CA LYS A 38 -0.14 16.34 -2.17
C LYS A 38 0.36 14.99 -2.66
N LEU A 39 0.45 14.82 -3.98
CA LEU A 39 1.14 13.68 -4.56
C LEU A 39 2.62 13.74 -4.19
N PRO A 40 3.26 12.59 -3.93
CA PRO A 40 4.70 12.54 -3.85
C PRO A 40 5.29 12.88 -5.22
N GLU A 41 6.37 13.66 -5.22
CA GLU A 41 7.16 13.90 -6.43
C GLU A 41 7.78 12.59 -6.92
N PRO A 42 8.01 12.41 -8.23
CA PRO A 42 8.57 11.17 -8.79
C PRO A 42 9.89 10.72 -8.13
N GLU A 43 10.78 11.66 -7.79
CA GLU A 43 12.04 11.36 -7.10
C GLU A 43 11.83 10.77 -5.70
N LYS A 44 10.79 11.25 -5.00
CA LYS A 44 10.39 10.74 -3.70
C LYS A 44 9.75 9.35 -3.81
N VAL A 45 9.05 9.06 -4.92
CA VAL A 45 8.50 7.72 -5.22
C VAL A 45 9.61 6.68 -5.33
N SER A 46 10.67 6.94 -6.09
CA SER A 46 11.82 6.04 -6.19
C SER A 46 12.50 5.82 -4.85
N THR A 47 12.62 6.89 -4.05
CA THR A 47 13.21 6.83 -2.70
C THR A 47 12.37 5.96 -1.75
N MET A 48 11.04 6.11 -1.77
CA MET A 48 10.13 5.28 -0.96
C MET A 48 10.19 3.80 -1.35
N MET A 49 10.25 3.50 -2.66
CA MET A 49 10.43 2.14 -3.16
C MET A 49 11.76 1.54 -2.69
N PHE A 50 12.85 2.31 -2.77
CA PHE A 50 14.16 1.87 -2.29
C PHE A 50 14.18 1.58 -0.79
N GLN A 51 13.66 2.50 0.03
CA GLN A 51 13.52 2.30 1.48
C GLN A 51 12.70 1.05 1.81
N ARG A 52 11.60 0.82 1.09
CA ARG A 52 10.78 -0.38 1.26
C ARG A 52 11.55 -1.65 0.92
N THR A 53 12.32 -1.66 -0.17
CA THR A 53 13.16 -2.80 -0.56
C THR A 53 14.16 -3.12 0.54
N LEU A 54 14.83 -2.12 1.13
CA LEU A 54 15.74 -2.34 2.25
C LEU A 54 15.04 -2.97 3.46
N VAL A 55 13.91 -2.40 3.89
CA VAL A 55 13.13 -2.95 5.01
C VAL A 55 12.68 -4.38 4.73
N HIS A 56 12.23 -4.66 3.51
CA HIS A 56 11.80 -6.00 3.13
C HIS A 56 12.97 -6.99 3.17
N THR A 57 14.13 -6.63 2.59
CA THR A 57 15.33 -7.48 2.62
C THR A 57 15.76 -7.80 4.04
N LEU A 58 15.79 -6.80 4.93
CA LEU A 58 16.16 -6.99 6.35
C LEU A 58 15.18 -7.90 7.09
N LEU A 59 13.89 -7.84 6.75
CA LEU A 59 12.86 -8.63 7.42
C LEU A 59 12.63 -10.00 6.77
N LYS A 60 13.14 -10.21 5.54
CA LYS A 60 12.96 -11.45 4.78
C LYS A 60 13.56 -12.66 5.48
N GLU A 61 14.71 -12.49 6.11
CA GLU A 61 15.35 -13.55 6.92
C GLU A 61 14.48 -14.01 8.08
N ARG A 62 13.47 -13.21 8.47
CA ARG A 62 12.56 -13.54 9.56
C ARG A 62 11.35 -14.36 9.12
N GLU A 63 11.06 -14.39 7.83
CA GLU A 63 9.82 -14.99 7.31
C GLU A 63 9.71 -16.49 7.60
N GLU A 64 10.83 -17.19 7.77
CA GLU A 64 10.87 -18.61 8.13
C GLU A 64 10.22 -18.91 9.49
N TYR A 65 10.30 -17.98 10.45
CA TYR A 65 9.81 -18.20 11.82
C TYR A 65 8.66 -17.28 12.26
N VAL A 66 8.48 -16.11 11.63
CA VAL A 66 7.32 -15.22 11.94
C VAL A 66 6.25 -15.21 10.85
N GLY A 67 6.50 -15.88 9.73
CA GLY A 67 5.67 -15.81 8.54
C GLY A 67 5.89 -14.53 7.73
N ARG A 68 5.20 -14.46 6.59
CA ARG A 68 5.37 -13.38 5.60
C ARG A 68 4.89 -12.03 6.15
N MET A 69 5.71 -10.99 5.95
CA MET A 69 5.30 -9.61 6.28
C MET A 69 4.14 -9.16 5.37
N GLN A 70 3.01 -8.80 5.98
CA GLN A 70 1.83 -8.33 5.24
C GLN A 70 1.85 -6.83 4.95
N TYR A 71 2.25 -6.02 5.94
CA TYR A 71 2.35 -4.57 5.82
C TYR A 71 3.33 -4.00 6.84
N ASN A 72 3.74 -2.74 6.66
CA ASN A 72 4.35 -1.93 7.71
C ASN A 72 3.63 -0.59 7.84
N LEU A 73 3.73 0.01 9.02
CA LEU A 73 3.12 1.30 9.36
C LEU A 73 4.21 2.31 9.71
N THR A 74 4.11 3.50 9.13
CA THR A 74 4.82 4.70 9.60
C THR A 74 3.80 5.66 10.21
N SER A 75 3.96 5.99 11.48
CA SER A 75 3.02 6.85 12.22
C SER A 75 3.56 8.27 12.37
N TYR A 76 2.76 9.25 11.99
CA TYR A 76 2.99 10.68 12.21
C TYR A 76 1.92 11.27 13.13
N ASP A 77 2.10 12.51 13.57
CA ASP A 77 1.22 13.16 14.56
C ASP A 77 -0.26 13.16 14.14
N GLN A 78 -0.54 13.43 12.86
CA GLN A 78 -1.90 13.58 12.34
C GLN A 78 -2.35 12.46 11.40
N VAL A 79 -1.40 11.72 10.84
CA VAL A 79 -1.65 10.73 9.81
C VAL A 79 -0.79 9.50 10.01
N ASP A 80 -1.31 8.37 9.56
CA ASP A 80 -0.59 7.12 9.44
C ASP A 80 -0.43 6.76 7.97
N ILE A 81 0.71 6.19 7.62
CA ILE A 81 0.99 5.69 6.27
C ILE A 81 1.24 4.20 6.37
N PHE A 82 0.34 3.43 5.76
CA PHE A 82 0.47 1.99 5.61
C PHE A 82 1.13 1.65 4.29
N HIS A 83 1.98 0.64 4.33
CA HIS A 83 2.73 0.11 3.21
C HIS A 83 2.37 -1.36 3.04
N PHE A 84 1.51 -1.68 2.07
CA PHE A 84 1.07 -3.05 1.78
C PHE A 84 1.88 -3.61 0.62
N SER A 85 2.43 -4.81 0.81
CA SER A 85 3.06 -5.56 -0.27
C SER A 85 1.99 -6.30 -1.07
N LEU A 86 1.94 -6.05 -2.38
CA LEU A 86 1.11 -6.82 -3.29
C LEU A 86 1.89 -8.05 -3.78
N GLU A 87 1.24 -9.21 -3.84
CA GLU A 87 1.89 -10.44 -4.28
C GLU A 87 1.98 -10.47 -5.83
N GLU A 88 3.16 -10.25 -6.38
CA GLU A 88 3.47 -10.57 -7.79
C GLU A 88 4.73 -11.45 -7.86
N PRO A 89 4.92 -12.24 -8.94
CA PRO A 89 6.11 -13.09 -9.08
C PRO A 89 7.38 -12.25 -9.13
N ARG A 90 8.44 -12.84 -8.58
CA ARG A 90 9.87 -12.47 -8.55
C ARG A 90 10.24 -11.19 -9.31
N ASP A 91 10.79 -10.24 -8.55
CA ASP A 91 11.61 -9.08 -8.95
C ASP A 91 10.93 -7.70 -9.03
N ASN A 92 9.61 -7.59 -8.88
CA ASN A 92 8.95 -6.29 -8.69
C ASN A 92 7.71 -6.38 -7.79
N TYR A 93 7.89 -6.20 -6.48
CA TYR A 93 6.77 -6.13 -5.54
C TYR A 93 6.08 -4.78 -5.69
N PRO A 94 4.86 -4.71 -6.25
CA PRO A 94 4.14 -3.46 -6.26
C PRO A 94 3.77 -3.10 -4.82
N LEU A 95 3.89 -1.81 -4.51
CA LEU A 95 3.68 -1.28 -3.18
C LEU A 95 2.41 -0.44 -3.18
N LEU A 96 1.45 -0.79 -2.33
CA LEU A 96 0.28 0.04 -2.08
C LEU A 96 0.55 0.88 -0.82
N LEU A 97 0.66 2.19 -0.99
CA LEU A 97 0.68 3.15 0.11
C LEU A 97 -0.75 3.59 0.43
N VAL A 98 -1.11 3.64 1.70
CA VAL A 98 -2.42 4.16 2.16
C VAL A 98 -2.18 5.18 3.27
N THR A 99 -2.52 6.44 3.02
CA THR A 99 -2.47 7.52 4.00
C THR A 99 -3.81 7.65 4.71
N VAL A 100 -3.80 7.66 6.03
CA VAL A 100 -5.00 7.62 6.87
C VAL A 100 -4.94 8.72 7.91
N LYS A 101 -6.02 9.49 8.05
CA LYS A 101 -6.14 10.53 9.07
C LYS A 101 -6.55 9.93 10.41
N LYS A 102 -5.88 10.34 11.50
CA LYS A 102 -6.26 10.00 12.87
C LYS A 102 -7.46 10.81 13.38
N PRO A 103 -8.29 10.28 14.28
CA PRO A 103 -8.31 8.90 14.79
C PRO A 103 -9.07 7.94 13.86
N TYR A 104 -8.72 6.65 13.90
CA TYR A 104 -9.40 5.56 13.20
C TYR A 104 -9.22 4.24 13.96
N ASP A 105 -10.05 3.24 13.64
CA ASP A 105 -9.88 1.87 14.12
C ASP A 105 -8.83 1.15 13.27
N HIS A 106 -7.66 0.91 13.85
CA HIS A 106 -6.50 0.32 13.16
C HIS A 106 -6.78 -1.08 12.63
N GLU A 107 -7.28 -1.97 13.50
CA GLU A 107 -7.46 -3.37 13.17
C GLU A 107 -8.55 -3.54 12.10
N LEU A 108 -9.66 -2.82 12.24
CA LEU A 108 -10.75 -2.85 11.27
C LEU A 108 -10.29 -2.32 9.90
N LEU A 109 -9.53 -1.23 9.88
CA LEU A 109 -9.06 -0.64 8.63
C LEU A 109 -8.09 -1.56 7.91
N VAL A 110 -7.08 -2.09 8.62
CA VAL A 110 -6.10 -3.01 8.07
C VAL A 110 -6.79 -4.26 7.51
N ALA A 111 -7.73 -4.84 8.26
CA ALA A 111 -8.48 -6.01 7.80
C ALA A 111 -9.26 -5.74 6.49
N LYS A 112 -9.91 -4.57 6.38
CA LYS A 112 -10.62 -4.14 5.15
C LYS A 112 -9.67 -4.00 3.96
N VAL A 113 -8.51 -3.36 4.16
CA VAL A 113 -7.52 -3.14 3.09
C VAL A 113 -6.93 -4.47 2.63
N LEU A 114 -6.50 -5.33 3.56
CA LEU A 114 -5.95 -6.65 3.23
C LEU A 114 -6.94 -7.53 2.46
N ARG A 115 -8.23 -7.51 2.83
CA ARG A 115 -9.28 -8.24 2.09
C ARG A 115 -9.43 -7.70 0.66
N THR A 116 -9.39 -6.38 0.50
CA THR A 116 -9.51 -5.71 -0.81
C THR A 116 -8.33 -6.04 -1.70
N VAL A 117 -7.11 -6.03 -1.14
CA VAL A 117 -5.86 -6.41 -1.82
C VAL A 117 -5.91 -7.87 -2.27
N LYS A 118 -6.25 -8.81 -1.37
CA LYS A 118 -6.34 -10.24 -1.71
C LYS A 118 -7.33 -10.52 -2.84
N GLY A 119 -8.52 -9.89 -2.79
CA GLY A 119 -9.53 -10.04 -3.83
C GLY A 119 -9.13 -9.43 -5.19
N TRP A 120 -8.19 -8.49 -5.23
CA TRP A 120 -7.69 -7.91 -6.47
C TRP A 120 -6.71 -8.85 -7.20
N HIS A 121 -5.97 -9.68 -6.48
CA HIS A 121 -5.09 -10.69 -7.09
C HIS A 121 -5.87 -11.81 -7.80
N GLN A 122 -7.04 -12.19 -7.28
CA GLN A 122 -7.88 -13.25 -7.85
C GLN A 122 -8.52 -12.86 -9.19
N THR A 123 -8.72 -11.56 -9.44
CA THR A 123 -9.32 -11.04 -10.68
C THR A 123 -8.34 -10.92 -11.85
N LYS A 124 -7.04 -11.21 -11.64
CA LYS A 124 -6.00 -11.13 -12.69
C LYS A 124 -5.82 -12.43 -13.50
N TRP A 125 -6.52 -13.51 -13.14
CA TRP A 125 -6.32 -14.86 -13.70
C TRP A 125 -7.60 -15.52 -14.24
N THR A 126 -8.65 -14.72 -14.46
CA THR A 126 -9.89 -15.08 -15.18
C THR A 126 -10.09 -14.10 -16.32
#